data_AF-A8XK74-F1
#
_entry.id   AF-A8XK74-F1
#
_cell.length_a   1.000
_cell.length_b   1.000
_cell.length_c   1.000
_cell.angle_alpha   90.00
_cell.angle_beta   90.00
_cell.angle_gamma   90.00
#
_symmetry.space_group_name_H-M   'P 1'
#
loop_
_entity.id
_entity.type
_entity.pdbx_description
1 polymer ?
#
loop_
_entity_poly.entity_id
_entity_poly.type
_entity_poly.pdbx_seq_one_letter_code
_entity_poly.pdbx_strand_id
1 'polypeptide(L)'
;MELKINIDGLERSVSGVTENTTCSQIIYALAHATSQRGRFVMVEKYRNVERRLAPTDRPLETLQKWREHAANVTFQMLRVDQNDAICDLVDEALPPEPSKPYLHPKQMSTSSMIASLPGKSAAGQQQQLENGQRSTSSLPTYTSTGVTGTLGRSSNNRRPPPPDYMSVMENKKIMLGAATFPQNDDFDDFQRQVSHFFQKICSIINFRADVNKLAETMTPQEIADYLVQEEELRQLLKQQKNLRAILKPMIAANWPQQYQIELKKSHKLKASLASTKEAIKKTQSDIKRVEESERELLKKLAEFKTEDMGDENSELSETSFDLGCSSTGTSTPQTLIA
;
A
#
# COMPACT_ATOMS: atom_id res chain seq x y z
N MET A 1 1.65 31.60 13.81
CA MET A 1 0.67 31.17 12.79
C MET A 1 -0.10 29.96 13.32
N GLU A 2 -1.20 29.58 12.68
CA GLU A 2 -1.98 28.38 13.01
C GLU A 2 -1.98 27.44 11.80
N LEU A 3 -1.81 26.13 12.03
CA LEU A 3 -1.78 25.12 10.98
C LEU A 3 -2.87 24.06 11.23
N LYS A 4 -3.71 23.82 10.23
CA LYS A 4 -4.80 22.83 10.27
C LYS A 4 -4.31 21.47 9.76
N ILE A 5 -4.55 20.42 10.54
CA ILE A 5 -4.02 19.08 10.30
C ILE A 5 -5.10 18.04 10.63
N ASN A 6 -5.35 17.13 9.70
CA ASN A 6 -6.27 16.01 9.88
C ASN A 6 -5.56 14.83 10.56
N ILE A 7 -6.15 14.28 11.61
CA ILE A 7 -5.65 13.12 12.35
C ILE A 7 -6.80 12.13 12.45
N ASP A 8 -6.66 10.94 11.83
CA ASP A 8 -7.67 9.87 11.85
C ASP A 8 -9.09 10.35 11.45
N GLY A 9 -9.17 11.33 10.54
CA GLY A 9 -10.44 11.93 10.07
C GLY A 9 -10.94 13.12 10.89
N LEU A 10 -10.23 13.53 11.94
CA LEU A 10 -10.56 14.72 12.74
C LEU A 10 -9.60 15.87 12.42
N GLU A 11 -10.15 17.03 12.04
CA GLU A 11 -9.37 18.26 11.87
C GLU A 11 -8.95 18.81 13.25
N ARG A 12 -7.64 18.99 13.45
CA ARG A 12 -7.06 19.66 14.62
C ARG A 12 -6.18 20.81 14.16
N SER A 13 -6.15 21.89 14.92
CA SER A 13 -5.27 23.01 14.65
C SER A 13 -4.12 23.10 15.66
N VAL A 14 -2.94 23.48 15.16
CA VAL A 14 -1.74 23.69 15.96
C VAL A 14 -1.42 25.17 15.97
N SER A 15 -1.53 25.79 17.14
CA SER A 15 -1.18 27.19 17.37
C SER A 15 0.32 27.35 17.63
N GLY A 16 0.89 28.49 17.21
CA GLY A 16 2.28 28.84 17.54
C GLY A 16 3.33 28.28 16.56
N VAL A 17 2.89 27.83 15.38
CA VAL A 17 3.81 27.36 14.34
C VAL A 17 4.58 28.55 13.76
N THR A 18 5.88 28.38 13.62
CA THR A 18 6.84 29.32 13.03
C THR A 18 7.52 28.70 11.81
N GLU A 19 8.15 29.50 10.94
CA GLU A 19 8.81 29.01 9.72
C GLU A 19 9.90 27.97 10.00
N ASN A 20 10.55 28.06 11.17
CA ASN A 20 11.60 27.12 11.59
C ASN A 20 11.06 25.81 12.18
N THR A 21 9.74 25.69 12.37
CA THR A 21 9.14 24.51 13.00
C THR A 21 9.17 23.35 12.02
N THR A 22 9.74 22.21 12.43
CA THR A 22 9.85 21.02 11.57
C THR A 22 8.62 20.12 11.66
N CYS A 23 8.39 19.31 10.63
CA CYS A 23 7.35 18.28 10.61
C CYS A 23 7.44 17.37 11.84
N SER A 24 8.65 16.97 12.25
CA SER A 24 8.87 16.14 13.44
C SER A 24 8.38 16.79 14.74
N GLN A 25 8.58 18.11 14.91
CA GLN A 25 8.14 18.83 16.10
C GLN A 25 6.61 18.90 16.17
N ILE A 26 5.96 19.14 15.04
CA ILE A 26 4.49 19.18 14.97
C ILE A 26 3.91 17.79 15.24
N ILE A 27 4.45 16.75 14.59
CA ILE A 27 4.07 15.35 14.83
C ILE A 27 4.22 15.01 16.32
N TYR A 28 5.34 15.41 16.94
CA TYR A 28 5.58 15.16 18.36
C TYR A 28 4.54 15.86 19.25
N ALA A 29 4.24 17.14 18.98
CA ALA A 29 3.24 17.90 19.72
C ALA A 29 1.83 17.29 19.59
N LEU A 30 1.45 16.90 18.37
CA LEU A 30 0.15 16.26 18.10
C LEU A 30 0.04 14.89 18.74
N ALA A 31 1.08 14.05 18.63
CA ALA A 31 1.12 12.73 19.27
C ALA A 31 1.03 12.84 20.80
N HIS A 32 1.73 13.82 21.38
CA HIS A 32 1.69 14.07 22.81
C HIS A 32 0.29 14.55 23.27
N ALA A 33 -0.32 15.49 22.54
CA ALA A 33 -1.67 15.98 22.85
C ALA A 33 -2.75 14.90 22.69
N THR A 34 -2.59 14.00 21.72
CA THR A 34 -3.53 12.90 21.46
C THR A 34 -3.19 11.63 22.23
N SER A 35 -2.12 11.63 23.03
CA SER A 35 -1.59 10.45 23.74
C SER A 35 -1.34 9.24 22.83
N GLN A 36 -1.10 9.47 21.54
CA GLN A 36 -0.79 8.41 20.60
C GLN A 36 0.72 8.10 20.62
N ARG A 37 1.07 6.81 20.62
CA ARG A 37 2.46 6.33 20.56
C ARG A 37 2.67 5.49 19.32
N GLY A 38 3.80 5.70 18.65
CA GLY A 38 4.13 4.98 17.42
C GLY A 38 5.00 5.81 16.47
N ARG A 39 5.19 5.28 15.27
CA ARG A 39 5.82 6.01 14.17
C ARG A 39 4.74 6.72 13.36
N PHE A 40 4.94 8.01 13.14
CA PHE A 40 4.00 8.85 12.39
C PHE A 40 4.72 9.55 11.24
N VAL A 41 3.97 9.83 10.19
CA VAL A 41 4.40 10.60 9.03
C VAL A 41 3.40 11.72 8.76
N MET A 42 3.88 12.88 8.33
CA MET A 42 3.01 13.96 7.87
C MET A 42 2.89 13.89 6.35
N VAL A 43 1.67 14.04 5.86
CA VAL A 43 1.32 13.98 4.44
C VAL A 43 0.69 15.30 4.06
N GLU A 44 1.16 15.91 2.97
CA GLU A 44 0.46 16.99 2.29
C GLU A 44 -0.42 16.40 1.19
N LYS A 45 -1.69 16.81 1.16
CA LYS A 45 -2.66 16.39 0.15
C LYS A 45 -3.12 17.61 -0.62
N TYR A 46 -2.93 17.56 -1.94
CA TYR A 46 -3.40 18.56 -2.87
C TYR A 46 -4.23 17.90 -3.97
N ARG A 47 -5.53 18.21 -4.00
CA ARG A 47 -6.52 17.57 -4.89
C ARG A 47 -6.45 16.04 -4.76
N ASN A 48 -5.84 15.36 -5.72
CA ASN A 48 -5.70 13.90 -5.78
C ASN A 48 -4.25 13.41 -5.61
N VAL A 49 -3.32 14.32 -5.31
CA VAL A 49 -1.91 14.00 -5.09
C VAL A 49 -1.62 14.06 -3.61
N GLU A 50 -1.09 12.97 -3.07
CA GLU A 50 -0.64 12.87 -1.70
C GLU A 50 0.88 12.73 -1.68
N ARG A 51 1.56 13.54 -0.87
CA ARG A 51 3.01 13.53 -0.75
C ARG A 51 3.40 13.44 0.72
N ARG A 52 4.25 12.46 1.02
CA ARG A 52 4.84 12.29 2.35
C ARG A 52 5.95 13.32 2.55
N LEU A 53 5.90 14.04 3.66
CA LEU A 53 6.92 15.02 4.04
C LEU A 53 8.00 14.35 4.90
N ALA A 54 9.24 14.78 4.73
CA ALA A 54 10.34 14.31 5.56
C ALA A 54 10.22 14.90 6.98
N PRO A 55 10.75 14.22 8.01
CA PRO A 55 10.74 14.74 9.38
C PRO A 55 11.47 16.08 9.55
N THR A 56 12.45 16.35 8.67
CA THR A 56 13.25 17.58 8.62
C THR A 56 12.60 18.71 7.83
N ASP A 57 11.55 18.41 7.07
CA ASP A 57 10.86 19.43 6.26
C ASP A 57 10.11 20.42 7.15
N ARG A 58 9.84 21.60 6.61
CA ARG A 58 9.09 22.66 7.26
C ARG A 58 7.74 22.81 6.57
N PRO A 59 6.61 22.59 7.26
CA PRO A 59 5.30 22.60 6.64
C PRO A 59 4.89 23.99 6.17
N LEU A 60 5.30 25.06 6.85
CA LEU A 60 5.03 26.43 6.40
C LEU A 60 5.82 26.81 5.15
N GLU A 61 7.11 26.45 5.06
CA GLU A 61 7.89 26.64 3.83
C GLU A 61 7.30 25.82 2.69
N THR A 62 6.86 24.59 2.96
CA THR A 62 6.24 23.73 1.95
C THR A 62 4.92 24.33 1.48
N LEU A 63 4.08 24.83 2.39
CA LEU A 63 2.85 25.54 2.06
C LEU A 63 3.12 26.81 1.22
N GLN A 64 4.18 27.55 1.53
CA GLN A 64 4.56 28.76 0.78
C GLN A 64 5.01 28.45 -0.66
N LYS A 65 5.63 27.28 -0.89
CA LYS A 65 6.00 26.82 -2.25
C LYS A 65 4.77 26.65 -3.15
N TRP A 66 3.61 26.34 -2.58
CA TRP A 66 2.35 26.22 -3.32
C TRP A 66 1.71 27.56 -3.69
N ARG A 67 2.20 28.70 -3.18
CA ARG A 67 1.70 30.08 -3.41
C ARG A 67 0.17 30.18 -3.50
N GLU A 68 -0.38 30.34 -4.70
CA GLU A 68 -1.81 30.54 -4.99
C GLU A 68 -2.66 29.30 -4.68
N HIS A 69 -2.03 28.13 -4.61
CA HIS A 69 -2.69 26.86 -4.31
C HIS A 69 -2.63 26.48 -2.83
N ALA A 70 -1.98 27.29 -1.99
CA ALA A 70 -1.82 27.02 -0.56
C ALA A 70 -3.15 26.80 0.17
N ALA A 71 -4.22 27.50 -0.24
CA ALA A 71 -5.55 27.37 0.38
C ALA A 71 -6.20 25.98 0.19
N ASN A 72 -5.78 25.23 -0.84
CA ASN A 72 -6.33 23.91 -1.18
C ASN A 72 -5.44 22.75 -0.70
N VAL A 73 -4.32 23.05 -0.04
CA VAL A 73 -3.43 22.05 0.53
C VAL A 73 -3.94 21.68 1.92
N THR A 74 -4.10 20.40 2.17
CA THR A 74 -4.48 19.87 3.49
C THR A 74 -3.35 19.01 4.03
N PHE A 75 -3.08 19.13 5.33
CA PHE A 75 -2.08 18.30 6.00
C PHE A 75 -2.76 17.17 6.76
N GLN A 76 -2.16 16.00 6.76
CA GLN A 76 -2.64 14.83 7.50
C GLN A 76 -1.50 14.17 8.25
N MET A 77 -1.75 13.73 9.47
CA MET A 77 -0.83 12.90 10.25
C MET A 77 -1.30 11.45 10.18
N LEU A 78 -0.44 10.55 9.69
CA LEU A 78 -0.74 9.14 9.53
C LEU A 78 0.20 8.28 10.38
N ARG A 79 -0.33 7.20 10.94
CA ARG A 79 0.45 6.18 11.63
C ARG A 79 1.02 5.17 10.63
N VAL A 80 2.33 4.92 10.71
CA VAL A 80 3.03 4.02 9.78
C VAL A 80 2.54 2.57 9.93
N ASP A 81 2.22 2.13 11.16
CA ASP A 81 1.79 0.75 11.44
C ASP A 81 0.42 0.37 10.82
N GLN A 82 -0.38 1.35 10.37
CA GLN A 82 -1.73 1.14 9.79
C GLN A 82 -1.75 1.21 8.25
N ASN A 83 -0.65 1.62 7.61
CA ASN A 83 -0.63 1.94 6.16
C ASN A 83 0.37 1.13 5.33
N ASP A 84 0.80 -0.05 5.79
CA ASP A 84 1.56 -1.02 4.97
C ASP A 84 0.78 -1.49 3.72
N ALA A 85 -0.50 -1.12 3.56
CA ALA A 85 -1.33 -1.40 2.38
C ALA A 85 -1.37 -0.26 1.33
N ILE A 86 -0.83 0.93 1.60
CA ILE A 86 -0.86 2.07 0.66
C ILE A 86 0.59 2.45 0.29
N CYS A 87 1.27 1.54 -0.38
CA CYS A 87 2.57 1.80 -1.01
C CYS A 87 2.63 1.41 -2.50
N ASP A 88 1.51 1.02 -3.13
CA ASP A 88 1.52 0.51 -4.51
C ASP A 88 0.89 1.44 -5.57
N LEU A 89 0.47 2.67 -5.23
CA LEU A 89 -0.17 3.55 -6.22
C LEU A 89 0.26 5.02 -6.08
N VAL A 90 1.50 5.33 -6.46
CA VAL A 90 1.89 6.57 -7.17
C VAL A 90 3.38 6.45 -7.54
N ASP A 91 3.66 5.80 -8.66
CA ASP A 91 4.87 6.01 -9.46
C ASP A 91 4.41 6.79 -10.69
N GLU A 92 4.66 8.10 -10.74
CA GLU A 92 4.71 8.86 -12.00
C GLU A 92 5.47 10.18 -11.77
N ALA A 93 6.66 10.23 -12.38
CA ALA A 93 7.42 11.41 -12.81
C ALA A 93 8.01 12.37 -11.75
N LEU A 94 9.33 12.29 -11.54
CA LEU A 94 10.33 13.27 -12.03
C LEU A 94 11.78 12.89 -11.57
N PRO A 95 12.84 13.32 -12.28
CA PRO A 95 14.08 12.56 -12.48
C PRO A 95 15.19 12.79 -11.42
N PRO A 96 16.12 11.82 -11.22
CA PRO A 96 17.27 11.99 -10.33
C PRO A 96 18.49 12.55 -11.08
N GLU A 97 19.02 13.67 -10.61
CA GLU A 97 20.39 14.14 -10.92
C GLU A 97 21.40 13.58 -9.89
N PRO A 98 22.70 13.47 -10.25
CA PRO A 98 23.55 12.36 -9.84
C PRO A 98 24.44 12.62 -8.60
N SER A 99 24.54 11.56 -7.79
CA SER A 99 25.74 10.97 -7.15
C SER A 99 26.89 11.88 -6.70
N LYS A 100 27.18 11.87 -5.38
CA LYS A 100 28.57 11.88 -4.84
C LYS A 100 28.73 10.97 -3.61
N PRO A 101 29.96 10.43 -3.38
CA PRO A 101 30.19 9.15 -2.68
C PRO A 101 30.71 9.29 -1.24
N TYR A 102 30.39 8.28 -0.41
CA TYR A 102 31.08 7.69 0.78
C TYR A 102 31.81 8.63 1.78
N LEU A 103 31.64 8.49 3.11
CA LEU A 103 32.23 7.43 3.94
C LEU A 103 31.70 7.51 5.39
N HIS A 104 31.47 6.36 6.04
CA HIS A 104 31.63 6.22 7.50
C HIS A 104 32.34 4.89 7.80
N PRO A 105 33.39 4.87 8.65
CA PRO A 105 33.95 3.63 9.17
C PRO A 105 33.17 3.14 10.39
N LYS A 106 32.86 1.85 10.34
CA LYS A 106 32.75 0.84 11.41
C LYS A 106 33.12 1.32 12.82
N GLN A 107 32.26 1.03 13.81
CA GLN A 107 32.64 0.42 15.10
C GLN A 107 31.46 -0.33 15.75
N MET A 108 31.85 -1.27 16.60
CA MET A 108 31.18 -2.48 17.03
C MET A 108 30.57 -2.30 18.44
N SER A 109 29.50 -3.07 18.66
CA SER A 109 29.22 -3.80 19.91
C SER A 109 28.49 -3.15 21.10
N THR A 110 27.69 -4.03 21.70
CA THR A 110 27.25 -4.17 23.10
C THR A 110 25.83 -3.71 23.46
N SER A 111 24.95 -4.71 23.55
CA SER A 111 24.09 -5.05 24.69
C SER A 111 23.51 -3.91 25.53
N SER A 112 22.18 -3.90 25.71
CA SER A 112 21.56 -4.45 26.93
C SER A 112 20.04 -4.31 26.90
N MET A 113 19.39 -5.41 27.26
CA MET A 113 17.96 -5.57 27.46
C MET A 113 17.46 -4.76 28.66
N ILE A 114 16.22 -4.29 28.60
CA ILE A 114 15.41 -4.08 29.81
C ILE A 114 14.05 -4.73 29.58
N ALA A 115 13.82 -5.79 30.35
CA ALA A 115 12.56 -6.50 30.48
C ALA A 115 11.58 -5.71 31.33
N SER A 116 10.29 -5.78 31.01
CA SER A 116 9.19 -5.62 31.96
C SER A 116 7.92 -6.26 31.38
N LEU A 117 7.71 -7.53 31.73
CA LEU A 117 6.37 -8.14 31.83
C LEU A 117 5.69 -7.56 33.09
N PRO A 118 4.36 -7.48 33.12
CA PRO A 118 3.62 -8.60 33.72
C PRO A 118 2.32 -8.96 33.00
N GLY A 119 2.16 -10.27 32.78
CA GLY A 119 1.09 -11.06 33.42
C GLY A 119 -0.39 -10.73 33.21
N LYS A 120 -1.06 -11.73 32.64
CA LYS A 120 -2.34 -12.35 33.07
C LYS A 120 -3.68 -11.82 32.50
N SER A 121 -4.40 -12.82 31.99
CA SER A 121 -5.86 -13.04 32.05
C SER A 121 -6.74 -12.46 30.94
N ALA A 122 -7.24 -13.38 30.11
CA ALA A 122 -8.63 -13.82 29.97
C ALA A 122 -9.81 -12.82 30.04
N ALA A 123 -10.81 -13.14 29.21
CA ALA A 123 -12.13 -12.51 29.01
C ALA A 123 -12.10 -11.27 28.10
N GLY A 124 -12.92 -11.11 27.06
CA GLY A 124 -14.26 -11.65 26.81
C GLY A 124 -15.25 -10.48 26.70
N GLN A 125 -16.19 -10.57 25.75
CA GLN A 125 -17.31 -9.64 25.44
C GLN A 125 -17.00 -8.53 24.42
N GLN A 126 -17.87 -8.15 23.48
CA GLN A 126 -19.24 -8.55 23.12
C GLN A 126 -19.58 -7.85 21.79
N GLN A 127 -20.40 -8.46 20.95
CA GLN A 127 -21.50 -7.72 20.31
C GLN A 127 -22.75 -8.60 20.22
N GLN A 128 -23.87 -7.97 20.57
CA GLN A 128 -25.19 -8.50 20.85
C GLN A 128 -26.00 -8.88 19.62
N LEU A 129 -27.04 -9.70 19.87
CA LEU A 129 -28.47 -9.59 19.51
C LEU A 129 -28.96 -11.01 19.15
N GLU A 130 -30.12 -11.54 19.51
CA GLU A 130 -31.25 -11.16 20.37
C GLU A 130 -32.20 -12.39 20.44
N ASN A 131 -32.98 -12.50 21.52
CA ASN A 131 -34.22 -13.28 21.73
C ASN A 131 -34.20 -14.79 22.09
N GLY A 132 -34.92 -15.10 23.18
CA GLY A 132 -35.52 -16.41 23.43
C GLY A 132 -35.56 -16.86 24.91
N GLN A 133 -36.54 -16.37 25.67
CA GLN A 133 -36.75 -16.63 27.09
C GLN A 133 -37.03 -18.11 27.46
N ARG A 134 -36.61 -18.57 28.65
CA ARG A 134 -37.49 -18.81 29.83
C ARG A 134 -36.81 -19.74 30.85
N SER A 135 -36.53 -19.19 32.03
CA SER A 135 -36.12 -19.92 33.24
C SER A 135 -37.28 -20.70 33.86
N THR A 136 -36.99 -21.85 34.47
CA THR A 136 -37.78 -22.38 35.59
C THR A 136 -36.85 -22.91 36.68
N SER A 137 -36.55 -22.05 37.65
CA SER A 137 -36.14 -22.42 38.99
C SER A 137 -37.38 -22.71 39.83
N SER A 138 -37.39 -23.80 40.61
CA SER A 138 -37.69 -23.79 42.06
C SER A 138 -37.92 -25.20 42.60
N LEU A 139 -37.08 -25.58 43.57
CA LEU A 139 -37.40 -26.55 44.60
C LEU A 139 -38.46 -25.96 45.56
N PRO A 140 -39.18 -26.81 46.30
CA PRO A 140 -39.27 -26.57 47.73
C PRO A 140 -39.02 -27.79 48.62
N THR A 141 -38.59 -27.41 49.82
CA THR A 141 -38.17 -28.11 51.04
C THR A 141 -39.23 -29.04 51.64
N TYR A 142 -38.82 -30.19 52.18
CA TYR A 142 -39.63 -31.04 53.06
C TYR A 142 -39.43 -30.65 54.53
N THR A 143 -40.53 -30.40 55.23
CA THR A 143 -40.62 -30.39 56.70
C THR A 143 -41.49 -31.57 57.17
N SER A 144 -40.94 -32.31 58.13
CA SER A 144 -41.56 -32.90 59.32
C SER A 144 -42.90 -33.68 59.27
N THR A 145 -42.78 -34.93 59.73
CA THR A 145 -43.66 -35.65 60.70
C THR A 145 -45.12 -35.99 60.36
N GLY A 146 -45.41 -37.30 60.35
CA GLY A 146 -46.40 -37.85 61.28
C GLY A 146 -47.64 -38.56 60.72
N VAL A 147 -47.83 -39.81 61.17
CA VAL A 147 -49.11 -40.45 61.56
C VAL A 147 -49.90 -41.27 60.50
N THR A 148 -50.01 -42.56 60.84
CA THR A 148 -50.99 -43.63 60.57
C THR A 148 -52.24 -43.35 59.73
N GLY A 149 -52.60 -44.32 58.87
CA GLY A 149 -53.98 -44.45 58.37
C GLY A 149 -54.14 -45.45 57.23
N THR A 150 -54.67 -46.62 57.57
CA THR A 150 -55.17 -47.67 56.66
C THR A 150 -56.45 -47.23 55.92
N LEU A 151 -56.62 -47.66 54.66
CA LEU A 151 -57.82 -48.30 54.07
C LEU A 151 -57.88 -48.09 52.55
N GLY A 152 -58.16 -49.16 51.81
CA GLY A 152 -58.29 -49.14 50.36
C GLY A 152 -59.68 -48.69 49.88
N ARG A 153 -59.82 -48.54 48.55
CA ARG A 153 -60.75 -49.31 47.68
C ARG A 153 -61.07 -48.58 46.36
N SER A 154 -61.07 -49.37 45.29
CA SER A 154 -61.80 -49.29 44.01
C SER A 154 -61.47 -48.22 42.95
N SER A 155 -60.75 -48.69 41.92
CA SER A 155 -61.31 -49.12 40.61
C SER A 155 -61.95 -48.08 39.68
N ASN A 156 -61.28 -47.99 38.51
CA ASN A 156 -61.78 -47.73 37.15
C ASN A 156 -61.89 -46.28 36.65
N ASN A 157 -60.78 -45.80 36.08
CA ASN A 157 -60.85 -45.13 34.79
C ASN A 157 -59.88 -45.80 33.80
N ARG A 158 -60.47 -46.31 32.71
CA ARG A 158 -59.84 -47.10 31.66
C ARG A 158 -58.80 -46.26 30.92
N ARG A 159 -57.52 -46.60 31.09
CA ARG A 159 -56.47 -46.24 30.14
C ARG A 159 -55.65 -47.50 29.90
N PRO A 160 -55.52 -47.99 28.65
CA PRO A 160 -54.58 -49.07 28.40
C PRO A 160 -53.19 -48.61 28.81
N PRO A 161 -52.35 -49.50 29.37
CA PRO A 161 -50.98 -49.16 29.70
C PRO A 161 -50.27 -48.66 28.43
N PRO A 162 -49.33 -47.70 28.57
CA PRO A 162 -48.54 -47.25 27.44
C PRO A 162 -47.90 -48.46 26.75
N PRO A 163 -47.90 -48.53 25.41
CA PRO A 163 -47.29 -49.62 24.67
C PRO A 163 -45.85 -49.82 25.12
N ASP A 164 -45.43 -51.08 25.26
CA ASP A 164 -44.06 -51.42 25.65
C ASP A 164 -43.07 -50.79 24.67
N TYR A 165 -42.11 -50.04 25.21
CA TYR A 165 -41.14 -49.27 24.44
C TYR A 165 -40.40 -50.15 23.42
N MET A 166 -40.14 -51.41 23.76
CA MET A 166 -39.51 -52.38 22.85
C MET A 166 -40.38 -52.65 21.62
N SER A 167 -41.69 -52.81 21.79
CA SER A 167 -42.63 -53.01 20.68
C SER A 167 -42.78 -51.78 19.78
N VAL A 168 -42.70 -50.58 20.36
CA VAL A 168 -42.75 -49.31 19.61
C VAL A 168 -41.48 -49.11 18.80
N MET A 169 -40.32 -49.47 19.36
CA MET A 169 -39.04 -49.42 18.66
C MET A 169 -38.96 -50.45 17.53
N GLU A 170 -39.56 -51.63 17.70
CA GLU A 170 -39.61 -52.66 16.67
C GLU A 170 -40.56 -52.30 15.53
N ASN A 171 -41.75 -51.77 15.83
CA ASN A 171 -42.64 -51.20 14.80
C ASN A 171 -42.04 -49.98 14.10
N LYS A 172 -41.28 -49.15 14.82
CA LYS A 172 -40.55 -48.02 14.23
C LYS A 172 -39.41 -48.51 13.33
N LYS A 173 -38.74 -49.60 13.68
CA LYS A 173 -37.73 -50.27 12.86
C LYS A 173 -38.34 -50.88 11.59
N ILE A 174 -39.54 -51.46 11.69
CA ILE A 174 -40.28 -52.00 10.54
C ILE A 174 -40.77 -50.87 9.61
N MET A 175 -41.24 -49.73 10.15
CA MET A 175 -41.61 -48.55 9.35
C MET A 175 -40.40 -47.87 8.70
N LEU A 176 -39.24 -47.83 9.36
CA LEU A 176 -38.01 -47.25 8.79
C LEU A 176 -37.34 -48.18 7.76
N GLY A 177 -37.59 -49.50 7.83
CA GLY A 177 -37.06 -50.47 6.87
C GLY A 177 -37.71 -50.43 5.48
N ALA A 178 -38.76 -49.62 5.29
CA ALA A 178 -39.44 -49.42 4.00
C ALA A 178 -39.14 -48.06 3.34
N ALA A 179 -38.33 -47.21 3.99
CA ALA A 179 -37.80 -46.00 3.37
C ALA A 179 -36.48 -46.35 2.66
N THR A 180 -36.48 -46.19 1.34
CA THR A 180 -35.32 -46.24 0.45
C THR A 180 -34.03 -45.77 1.13
N PHE A 181 -33.05 -46.67 1.19
CA PHE A 181 -31.67 -46.38 1.54
C PHE A 181 -31.17 -45.14 0.78
N PRO A 182 -30.63 -44.10 1.44
CA PRO A 182 -29.74 -43.18 0.77
C PRO A 182 -28.48 -43.97 0.35
N GLN A 183 -27.94 -43.65 -0.82
CA GLN A 183 -26.77 -44.29 -1.43
C GLN A 183 -25.67 -44.58 -0.39
N ASN A 184 -25.13 -45.81 -0.44
CA ASN A 184 -24.04 -46.26 0.43
C ASN A 184 -22.77 -45.40 0.34
N ASP A 185 -22.67 -44.55 -0.69
CA ASP A 185 -21.51 -43.69 -0.93
C ASP A 185 -21.34 -42.59 0.14
N ASP A 186 -22.43 -42.04 0.70
CA ASP A 186 -22.34 -40.98 1.73
C ASP A 186 -21.92 -41.51 3.10
N PHE A 187 -22.30 -42.75 3.43
CA PHE A 187 -21.89 -43.40 4.68
C PHE A 187 -20.43 -43.86 4.62
N ASP A 188 -19.99 -44.38 3.47
CA ASP A 188 -18.60 -44.75 3.25
C ASP A 188 -17.67 -43.53 3.23
N ASP A 189 -18.10 -42.38 2.69
CA ASP A 189 -17.33 -41.13 2.75
C ASP A 189 -17.24 -40.57 4.17
N PHE A 190 -18.35 -40.60 4.92
CA PHE A 190 -18.33 -40.25 6.35
C PHE A 190 -17.40 -41.17 7.15
N GLN A 191 -17.45 -42.49 6.90
CA GLN A 191 -16.59 -43.45 7.58
C GLN A 191 -15.12 -43.28 7.21
N ARG A 192 -14.81 -42.93 5.94
CA ARG A 192 -13.46 -42.53 5.51
C ARG A 192 -12.99 -41.25 6.20
N GLN A 193 -13.86 -40.25 6.32
CA GLN A 193 -13.54 -38.98 6.97
C GLN A 193 -13.28 -39.18 8.47
N VAL A 194 -14.08 -40.02 9.14
CA VAL A 194 -13.87 -40.41 10.54
C VAL A 194 -12.56 -41.19 10.71
N SER A 195 -12.26 -42.16 9.84
CA SER A 195 -10.99 -42.88 9.86
C SER A 195 -9.79 -41.97 9.63
N HIS A 196 -9.89 -41.01 8.69
CA HIS A 196 -8.85 -40.01 8.47
C HIS A 196 -8.65 -39.11 9.70
N PHE A 197 -9.74 -38.73 10.37
CA PHE A 197 -9.66 -37.95 11.60
C PHE A 197 -9.01 -38.74 12.74
N PHE A 198 -9.40 -40.00 12.93
CA PHE A 198 -8.76 -40.91 13.89
C PHE A 198 -7.27 -41.10 13.59
N GLN A 199 -6.90 -41.29 12.32
CA GLN A 199 -5.50 -41.43 11.92
C GLN A 199 -4.70 -40.15 12.20
N LYS A 200 -5.30 -38.98 11.96
CA LYS A 200 -4.70 -37.69 12.30
C LYS A 200 -4.54 -37.53 13.82
N ILE A 201 -5.53 -37.94 14.61
CA ILE A 201 -5.43 -37.96 16.08
C ILE A 201 -4.31 -38.90 16.54
N CYS A 202 -4.25 -40.13 16.03
CA CYS A 202 -3.19 -41.09 16.36
C CYS A 202 -1.80 -40.53 15.99
N SER A 203 -1.67 -39.88 14.84
CA SER A 203 -0.43 -39.21 14.43
C SER A 203 -0.04 -38.10 15.40
N ILE A 204 -0.99 -37.27 15.85
CA ILE A 204 -0.75 -36.21 16.84
C ILE A 204 -0.35 -36.79 18.20
N ILE A 205 -1.01 -37.87 18.64
CA ILE A 205 -0.70 -38.55 19.91
C ILE A 205 0.72 -39.12 19.87
N ASN A 206 1.09 -39.80 18.77
CA ASN A 206 2.43 -40.34 18.59
C ASN A 206 3.49 -39.23 18.54
N PHE A 207 3.23 -38.16 17.78
CA PHE A 207 4.13 -37.00 17.73
C PHE A 207 4.32 -36.35 19.11
N ARG A 208 3.25 -36.25 19.91
CA ARG A 208 3.34 -35.74 21.28
C ARG A 208 4.13 -36.66 22.20
N ALA A 209 4.00 -37.98 22.04
CA ALA A 209 4.81 -38.94 22.76
C ALA A 209 6.30 -38.81 22.40
N ASP A 210 6.62 -38.62 21.12
CA ASP A 210 8.00 -38.41 20.64
C ASP A 210 8.59 -37.10 21.20
N VAL A 211 7.82 -36.01 21.19
CA VAL A 211 8.23 -34.71 21.78
C VAL A 211 8.45 -34.83 23.28
N ASN A 212 7.56 -35.51 24.02
CA ASN A 212 7.73 -35.74 25.45
C ASN A 212 8.98 -36.58 25.75
N LYS A 213 9.21 -37.63 24.97
CA LYS A 213 10.39 -38.49 25.10
C LYS A 213 11.68 -37.71 24.82
N LEU A 214 11.67 -36.84 23.82
CA LEU A 214 12.80 -35.97 23.51
C LEU A 214 13.04 -34.93 24.63
N ALA A 215 11.96 -34.36 25.19
CA ALA A 215 12.03 -33.41 26.30
C ALA A 215 12.58 -34.04 27.59
N GLU A 216 12.35 -35.34 27.82
CA GLU A 216 12.95 -36.09 28.93
C GLU A 216 14.44 -36.40 28.72
N THR A 217 14.90 -36.48 27.47
CA THR A 217 16.31 -36.78 27.14
C THR A 217 17.20 -35.54 26.99
N MET A 218 16.61 -34.34 26.82
CA MET A 218 17.37 -33.11 26.59
C MET A 218 17.79 -32.49 27.91
N THR A 219 19.09 -32.26 28.07
CA THR A 219 19.62 -31.49 29.19
C THR A 219 19.26 -30.00 29.03
N PRO A 220 19.13 -29.24 30.13
CA PRO A 220 18.82 -27.81 30.06
C PRO A 220 19.83 -26.99 29.23
N GLN A 221 21.08 -27.47 29.15
CA GLN A 221 22.15 -26.87 28.37
C GLN A 221 21.90 -27.03 26.87
N GLU A 222 21.52 -28.23 26.42
CA GLU A 222 21.19 -28.49 25.02
C GLU A 222 19.95 -27.72 24.57
N ILE A 223 18.96 -27.54 25.45
CA ILE A 223 17.78 -26.71 25.18
C ILE A 223 18.20 -25.25 24.93
N ALA A 224 19.14 -24.73 25.72
CA ALA A 224 19.66 -23.37 25.51
C ALA A 224 20.41 -23.24 24.17
N ASP A 225 21.23 -24.23 23.81
CA ASP A 225 21.96 -24.24 22.54
C ASP A 225 21.00 -24.33 21.34
N TYR A 226 19.93 -25.12 21.43
CA TYR A 226 18.88 -25.19 20.40
C TYR A 226 18.15 -23.86 20.23
N LEU A 227 17.84 -23.15 21.32
CA LEU A 227 17.18 -21.84 21.25
C LEU A 227 18.07 -20.77 20.61
N VAL A 228 19.38 -20.82 20.88
CA VAL A 228 20.36 -19.93 20.22
C VAL A 228 20.42 -20.24 18.72
N GLN A 229 20.50 -21.51 18.34
CA GLN A 229 20.48 -21.92 16.93
C GLN A 229 19.17 -21.55 16.22
N GLU A 230 18.02 -21.64 16.90
CA GLU A 230 16.73 -21.23 16.36
C GLU A 230 16.68 -19.72 16.09
N GLU A 231 17.24 -18.91 16.99
CA GLU A 231 17.33 -17.46 16.81
C GLU A 231 18.29 -17.09 15.67
N GLU A 232 19.44 -17.76 15.57
CA GLU A 232 20.37 -17.62 14.44
C GLU A 232 19.70 -17.98 13.11
N LEU A 233 18.95 -19.09 13.07
CA LEU A 233 18.20 -19.51 11.90
C LEU A 233 17.14 -18.47 11.52
N ARG A 234 16.41 -17.94 12.50
CA ARG A 234 15.44 -16.84 12.28
C ARG A 234 16.12 -15.62 11.68
N GLN A 235 17.29 -15.25 12.21
CA GLN A 235 18.04 -14.11 11.72
C GLN A 235 18.53 -14.32 10.29
N LEU A 236 19.06 -15.50 9.97
CA LEU A 236 19.48 -15.89 8.62
C LEU A 236 18.30 -15.90 7.64
N LEU A 237 17.15 -16.41 8.04
CA LEU A 237 15.95 -16.47 7.19
C LEU A 237 15.42 -15.06 6.90
N LYS A 238 15.49 -14.15 7.89
CA LYS A 238 15.18 -12.73 7.71
C LYS A 238 16.16 -12.05 6.76
N GLN A 239 17.46 -12.33 6.87
CA GLN A 239 18.47 -11.84 5.94
C GLN A 239 18.23 -12.34 4.51
N GLN A 240 17.96 -13.64 4.34
CA GLN A 240 17.62 -14.23 3.05
C GLN A 240 16.38 -13.58 2.43
N LYS A 241 15.32 -13.34 3.22
CA LYS A 241 14.11 -12.66 2.76
C LYS A 241 14.40 -11.23 2.29
N ASN A 242 15.20 -10.48 3.05
CA ASN A 242 15.61 -9.13 2.67
C ASN A 242 16.41 -9.13 1.36
N LEU A 243 17.40 -10.02 1.24
CA LEU A 243 18.19 -10.16 0.02
C LEU A 243 17.31 -10.54 -1.19
N ARG A 244 16.37 -11.47 -1.02
CA ARG A 244 15.41 -11.81 -2.08
C ARG A 244 14.51 -10.64 -2.45
N ALA A 245 14.08 -9.82 -1.50
CA ALA A 245 13.28 -8.63 -1.79
C ALA A 245 14.06 -7.60 -2.62
N ILE A 246 15.37 -7.48 -2.42
CA ILE A 246 16.24 -6.60 -3.21
C ILE A 246 16.56 -7.21 -4.58
N LEU A 247 16.84 -8.51 -4.64
CA LEU A 247 17.24 -9.19 -5.87
C LEU A 247 16.06 -9.49 -6.80
N LYS A 248 14.85 -9.71 -6.29
CA LYS A 248 13.67 -9.99 -7.11
C LYS A 248 13.37 -8.87 -8.13
N PRO A 249 13.37 -7.58 -7.76
CA PRO A 249 13.25 -6.48 -8.72
C PRO A 249 14.36 -6.49 -9.77
N MET A 250 15.61 -6.76 -9.37
CA MET A 250 16.75 -6.85 -10.31
C MET A 250 16.62 -8.03 -11.30
N ILE A 251 16.06 -9.15 -10.86
CA ILE A 251 15.83 -10.34 -11.69
C ILE A 251 14.56 -10.15 -12.55
N ALA A 252 13.52 -9.50 -12.01
CA ALA A 252 12.26 -9.21 -12.69
C ALA A 252 12.40 -8.10 -13.74
N ALA A 253 13.38 -7.20 -13.56
CA ALA A 253 13.85 -6.34 -14.63
C ALA A 253 14.51 -7.24 -15.69
N ASN A 254 13.71 -7.65 -16.68
CA ASN A 254 14.18 -8.38 -17.86
C ASN A 254 15.10 -7.45 -18.67
N TRP A 255 16.35 -7.32 -18.21
CA TRP A 255 17.37 -6.46 -18.78
C TRP A 255 17.53 -6.62 -20.29
N PRO A 256 17.50 -7.85 -20.86
CA PRO A 256 17.47 -8.04 -22.31
C PRO A 256 16.31 -7.32 -23.00
N GLN A 257 15.08 -7.41 -22.47
CA GLN A 257 13.93 -6.73 -23.05
C GLN A 257 13.99 -5.22 -22.87
N GLN A 258 14.37 -4.75 -21.67
CA GLN A 258 14.52 -3.32 -21.40
C GLN A 258 15.60 -2.69 -22.28
N TYR A 259 16.71 -3.39 -22.47
CA TYR A 259 17.78 -2.99 -23.38
C TYR A 259 17.29 -2.90 -24.83
N GLN A 260 16.50 -3.88 -25.30
CA GLN A 260 15.93 -3.84 -26.66
C GLN A 260 14.95 -2.68 -26.86
N ILE A 261 14.13 -2.38 -25.85
CA ILE A 261 13.24 -1.21 -25.86
C ILE A 261 14.05 0.08 -25.95
N GLU A 262 15.10 0.20 -25.13
CA GLU A 262 15.94 1.39 -25.09
C GLU A 262 16.77 1.55 -26.39
N LEU A 263 17.22 0.45 -26.97
CA LEU A 263 17.90 0.43 -28.27
C LEU A 263 16.99 0.94 -29.39
N LYS A 264 15.72 0.50 -29.41
CA LYS A 264 14.71 0.99 -30.37
C LYS A 264 14.45 2.49 -30.20
N LYS A 265 14.33 2.98 -28.97
CA LYS A 265 14.21 4.42 -28.68
C LYS A 265 15.42 5.19 -29.18
N SER A 266 16.63 4.70 -28.91
CA SER A 266 17.88 5.29 -29.39
C SER A 266 17.93 5.39 -30.91
N HIS A 267 17.53 4.33 -31.62
CA HIS A 267 17.46 4.33 -33.09
C HIS A 267 16.43 5.34 -33.62
N LYS A 268 15.23 5.41 -33.02
CA LYS A 268 14.21 6.38 -33.38
C LYS A 268 14.71 7.82 -33.19
N LEU A 269 15.39 8.09 -32.08
CA LEU A 269 15.98 9.40 -31.79
C LEU A 269 17.09 9.75 -32.79
N LYS A 270 17.98 8.82 -33.13
CA LYS A 270 19.02 9.00 -34.14
C LYS A 270 18.43 9.31 -35.52
N ALA A 271 17.38 8.61 -35.92
CA ALA A 271 16.68 8.86 -37.18
C ALA A 271 16.04 10.25 -37.20
N SER A 272 15.38 10.65 -36.10
CA SER A 272 14.83 12.00 -35.95
C SER A 272 15.92 13.07 -36.06
N LEU A 273 17.06 12.89 -35.38
CA LEU A 273 18.19 13.82 -35.46
C LEU A 273 18.80 13.89 -36.86
N ALA A 274 18.88 12.78 -37.58
CA ALA A 274 19.34 12.78 -38.97
C ALA A 274 18.39 13.58 -39.87
N SER A 275 17.07 13.39 -39.70
CA SER A 275 16.05 14.14 -40.43
C SER A 275 16.11 15.64 -40.13
N THR A 276 16.24 16.04 -38.87
CA THR A 276 16.34 17.46 -38.51
C THR A 276 17.64 18.08 -39.02
N LYS A 277 18.75 17.34 -39.00
CA LYS A 277 20.02 17.79 -39.59
C LYS A 277 19.89 18.03 -41.09
N GLU A 278 19.19 17.15 -41.81
CA GLU A 278 18.98 17.32 -43.25
C GLU A 278 18.07 18.51 -43.55
N ALA A 279 17.02 18.71 -42.75
CA ALA A 279 16.17 19.90 -42.85
C ALA A 279 16.99 21.18 -42.63
N ILE A 280 17.87 21.21 -41.62
CA ILE A 280 18.74 22.36 -41.36
C ILE A 280 19.66 22.61 -42.56
N LYS A 281 20.31 21.58 -43.11
CA LYS A 281 21.16 21.73 -44.31
C LYS A 281 20.39 22.31 -45.50
N LYS A 282 19.16 21.83 -45.73
CA LYS A 282 18.29 22.36 -46.78
C LYS A 282 17.99 23.85 -46.54
N THR A 283 17.58 24.22 -45.33
CA THR A 283 17.31 25.62 -45.00
C THR A 283 18.55 26.50 -45.16
N GLN A 284 19.74 26.01 -44.81
CA GLN A 284 21.00 26.74 -45.02
C GLN A 284 21.30 26.94 -46.51
N SER A 285 21.02 25.94 -47.35
CA SER A 285 21.16 26.08 -48.80
C SER A 285 20.16 27.08 -49.37
N ASP A 286 18.91 27.08 -48.87
CA ASP A 286 17.88 28.03 -49.29
C ASP A 286 18.23 29.46 -48.88
N ILE A 287 18.75 29.66 -47.66
CA ILE A 287 19.26 30.96 -47.18
C ILE A 287 20.37 31.47 -48.11
N LYS A 288 21.37 30.64 -48.44
CA LYS A 288 22.46 31.03 -49.35
C LYS A 288 21.95 31.46 -50.72
N ARG A 289 20.96 30.76 -51.27
CA ARG A 289 20.34 31.12 -52.56
C ARG A 289 19.62 32.47 -52.48
N VAL A 290 18.93 32.74 -51.37
CA VAL A 290 18.29 34.04 -51.13
C VAL A 290 19.34 35.14 -51.01
N GLU A 291 20.41 34.94 -50.25
CA GLU A 291 21.53 35.89 -50.12
C GLU A 291 22.20 36.18 -51.48
N GLU A 292 22.31 35.18 -52.36
CA GLU A 292 22.82 35.36 -53.73
C GLU A 292 21.87 36.23 -54.57
N SER A 293 20.56 35.97 -54.50
CA SER A 293 19.56 36.79 -55.19
C SER A 293 19.50 38.23 -54.67
N GLU A 294 19.66 38.43 -53.35
CA GLU A 294 19.74 39.74 -52.73
C GLU A 294 20.97 40.50 -53.23
N ARG A 295 22.14 39.85 -53.28
CA ARG A 295 23.37 40.43 -53.84
C ARG A 295 23.21 40.82 -55.31
N GLU A 296 22.54 40.01 -56.12
CA GLU A 296 22.30 40.32 -57.53
C GLU A 296 21.35 41.51 -57.70
N LEU A 297 20.28 41.58 -56.91
CA LEU A 297 19.35 42.72 -56.92
C LEU A 297 20.02 44.02 -56.46
N LEU A 298 20.84 43.97 -55.40
CA LEU A 298 21.61 45.12 -54.95
C LEU A 298 22.59 45.61 -56.02
N LYS A 299 23.22 44.69 -56.76
CA LYS A 299 24.10 45.04 -57.88
C LYS A 299 23.32 45.75 -59.00
N LYS A 300 22.15 45.22 -59.40
CA LYS A 300 21.28 45.87 -60.40
C LYS A 300 20.82 47.24 -59.94
N LEU A 301 20.46 47.39 -58.66
CA LEU A 301 20.08 48.70 -58.09
C LEU A 301 21.23 49.71 -58.17
N ALA A 302 22.46 49.28 -57.91
CA ALA A 302 23.64 50.12 -58.04
C ALA A 302 23.91 50.52 -59.51
N GLU A 303 23.74 49.60 -60.45
CA GLU A 303 23.85 49.87 -61.90
C GLU A 303 22.81 50.90 -62.35
N PHE A 304 21.54 50.75 -61.99
CA PHE A 304 20.49 51.75 -62.28
C PHE A 304 20.81 53.12 -61.67
N LYS A 305 21.31 53.15 -60.43
CA LYS A 305 21.70 54.42 -59.78
C LYS A 305 22.87 55.10 -60.50
N THR A 306 23.76 54.35 -61.15
CA THR A 306 24.87 54.94 -61.94
C THR A 306 24.43 55.45 -63.30
N GLU A 307 23.37 54.88 -63.89
CA GLU A 307 22.80 55.35 -65.16
C GLU A 307 22.01 56.66 -65.00
N ASP A 308 21.28 56.84 -63.89
CA ASP A 308 20.53 58.08 -63.59
C ASP A 308 21.43 59.30 -63.27
N MET A 309 22.72 59.10 -62.96
CA MET A 309 23.66 60.21 -62.67
C MET A 309 24.37 60.74 -63.94
N GLY A 310 23.98 60.25 -65.12
CA GLY A 310 24.55 60.60 -66.41
C GLY A 310 23.86 61.77 -67.14
N ASP A 311 22.68 62.20 -66.70
CA ASP A 311 21.95 63.33 -67.30
C ASP A 311 21.58 64.40 -66.25
N GLU A 312 21.61 65.63 -66.72
CA GLU A 312 21.88 66.87 -65.98
C GLU A 312 20.92 67.24 -64.83
N ASN A 313 21.46 67.99 -63.86
CA ASN A 313 20.80 68.97 -62.99
C ASN A 313 19.26 69.06 -63.11
N SER A 314 18.54 68.46 -62.15
CA SER A 314 17.23 68.96 -61.76
C SER A 314 16.92 68.59 -60.31
N GLU A 315 16.58 69.61 -59.53
CA GLU A 315 15.95 69.47 -58.21
C GLU A 315 14.76 68.49 -58.29
N LEU A 316 14.66 67.56 -57.35
CA LEU A 316 13.52 67.50 -56.42
C LEU A 316 13.51 66.23 -55.55
N SER A 317 13.40 66.50 -54.24
CA SER A 317 12.75 65.72 -53.19
C SER A 317 13.29 64.33 -52.85
N GLU A 318 13.99 64.30 -51.72
CA GLU A 318 13.99 63.22 -50.75
C GLU A 318 12.56 62.67 -50.54
N THR A 319 12.28 61.49 -51.09
CA THR A 319 11.21 60.64 -50.56
C THR A 319 11.86 59.48 -49.84
N SER A 320 11.82 59.56 -48.51
CA SER A 320 12.02 58.46 -47.59
C SER A 320 11.27 57.22 -48.08
N PHE A 321 12.00 56.25 -48.63
CA PHE A 321 11.50 54.89 -48.81
C PHE A 321 11.76 54.17 -47.49
N ASP A 322 10.77 54.25 -46.61
CA ASP A 322 10.67 53.44 -45.40
C ASP A 322 10.47 51.98 -45.84
N LEU A 323 11.56 51.23 -45.95
CA LEU A 323 11.52 49.78 -46.05
C LEU A 323 11.10 49.24 -44.69
N GLY A 324 9.78 49.22 -44.49
CA GLY A 324 9.12 48.49 -43.42
C GLY A 324 9.39 47.00 -43.55
N CYS A 325 10.59 46.57 -43.16
CA CYS A 325 10.88 45.18 -42.82
C CYS A 325 10.10 44.86 -41.54
N SER A 326 8.83 44.47 -41.72
CA SER A 326 8.10 43.75 -40.69
C SER A 326 8.90 42.48 -40.41
N SER A 327 9.66 42.50 -39.31
CA SER A 327 10.21 41.30 -38.70
C SER A 327 9.02 40.40 -38.37
N THR A 328 8.70 39.48 -39.29
CA THR A 328 7.82 38.37 -38.96
C THR A 328 8.58 37.52 -37.95
N GLY A 329 8.33 37.81 -36.68
CA GLY A 329 8.75 37.00 -35.56
C GLY A 329 8.39 35.56 -35.88
N THR A 330 9.41 34.72 -35.84
CA THR A 330 9.30 33.28 -35.95
C THR A 330 8.46 32.78 -34.77
N SER A 331 7.14 32.71 -34.98
CA SER A 331 6.22 32.04 -34.06
C SER A 331 6.64 30.59 -33.97
N THR A 332 7.14 30.23 -32.80
CA THR A 332 7.44 28.87 -32.38
C THR A 332 6.19 28.01 -32.56
N PRO A 333 6.24 26.82 -33.19
CA PRO A 333 5.13 25.90 -33.12
C PRO A 333 5.12 25.27 -31.71
N GLN A 334 4.13 25.67 -30.91
CA GLN A 334 3.69 24.92 -29.74
C GLN A 334 3.19 23.55 -30.22
N THR A 335 4.01 22.51 -30.00
CA THR A 335 3.56 21.12 -30.11
C THR A 335 2.62 20.84 -28.95
N LEU A 336 1.32 20.84 -29.25
CA LEU A 336 0.28 20.21 -28.47
C LEU A 336 0.63 18.73 -28.28
N ILE A 337 0.92 18.35 -27.04
CA ILE A 337 0.91 16.97 -26.58
C ILE A 337 -0.55 16.66 -26.27
N ALA A 338 -1.11 15.70 -27.00
CA ALA A 338 -2.32 14.96 -26.63
C ALA A 338 -1.92 13.50 -26.36
#